data_AF-A0A7T1X5E3-F1
#
_entry.id   AF-A0A7T1X5E3-F1
#
_cell.length_a   1.000
_cell.length_b   1.000
_cell.length_c   1.000
_cell.angle_alpha   90.00
_cell.angle_beta   90.00
_cell.angle_gamma   90.00
#
_symmetry.space_group_name_H-M   'P 1'
#
loop_
_entity.id
_entity.type
_entity.pdbx_description
1 polymer ?
#
loop_
_entity_poly.entity_id
_entity_poly.type
_entity_poly.pdbx_seq_one_letter_code
_entity_poly.pdbx_strand_id
1 'polypeptide(L)' 'MNNNFKKSNDYESRWGFYLVSEVLNGRVAMVALVIIILLEIFTKRTLLTILSTLIS' A
#
# COMPACT_ATOMS: atom_id res chain seq x y z
N MET A 1 22.23 -26.90 27.11
CA MET A 1 21.23 -26.85 26.03
C MET A 1 21.69 -25.79 25.04
N ASN A 2 22.04 -26.16 23.80
CA ASN A 2 22.55 -25.23 22.80
C ASN A 2 21.36 -24.58 22.06
N ASN A 3 21.10 -23.31 22.35
CA ASN A 3 19.97 -22.56 21.82
C ASN A 3 20.28 -22.08 20.39
N ASN A 4 20.38 -23.02 19.44
CA ASN A 4 20.48 -22.70 18.01
C ASN A 4 19.10 -22.32 17.47
N PHE A 5 18.53 -21.20 17.93
CA PHE A 5 17.46 -20.55 17.20
C PHE A 5 18.06 -19.97 15.92
N LYS A 6 18.12 -20.78 14.87
CA LYS A 6 18.20 -20.27 13.50
C LYS A 6 16.93 -19.45 13.30
N LYS A 7 17.02 -18.15 13.55
CA LYS A 7 16.04 -17.16 13.12
C LYS A 7 16.00 -17.30 11.60
N SER A 8 14.98 -18.00 11.08
CA SER A 8 14.73 -18.00 9.65
C SER A 8 14.62 -16.54 9.25
N ASN A 9 15.48 -16.11 8.33
CA ASN A 9 15.40 -14.79 7.74
C ASN A 9 14.15 -14.78 6.84
N ASP A 10 12.97 -14.76 7.46
CA ASP A 10 11.67 -14.57 6.78
C ASP A 10 11.57 -13.17 6.14
N TYR A 11 12.66 -12.38 6.26
CA TYR A 11 12.89 -11.07 5.70
C TYR A 11 13.74 -11.09 4.43
N GLU A 12 14.18 -12.25 3.91
CA GLU A 12 14.98 -12.26 2.67
C GLU A 12 14.11 -12.48 1.44
N SER A 13 13.65 -11.38 0.83
CA SER A 13 13.07 -11.42 -0.51
C SER A 13 14.17 -11.60 -1.54
N ARG A 14 14.40 -12.85 -1.94
CA ARG A 14 15.42 -13.24 -2.93
C ARG A 14 15.07 -12.86 -4.37
N TRP A 15 13.88 -12.29 -4.64
CA TRP A 15 13.45 -11.58 -5.87
C TRP A 15 11.98 -11.09 -5.69
N GLY A 16 11.74 -10.08 -4.84
CA GLY A 16 10.39 -9.57 -4.54
C GLY A 16 10.37 -8.49 -3.45
N PHE A 17 9.19 -7.91 -3.17
CA PHE A 17 9.06 -6.97 -2.05
C PHE A 17 9.28 -7.69 -0.72
N TYR A 18 9.92 -7.03 0.25
CA TYR A 18 10.02 -7.55 1.61
C TYR A 18 8.61 -7.68 2.21
N LEU A 19 8.32 -8.78 2.92
CA LEU A 19 7.02 -9.03 3.57
C LEU A 19 6.52 -7.83 4.40
N VAL A 20 7.44 -7.14 5.09
CA VAL A 20 7.13 -5.92 5.85
C VAL A 20 6.70 -4.77 4.93
N SER A 21 7.40 -4.59 3.80
CA SER A 21 7.07 -3.57 2.80
C SER A 21 5.73 -3.86 2.12
N GLU A 22 5.40 -5.13 1.86
CA GLU A 22 4.11 -5.51 1.28
C GLU A 22 2.95 -5.18 2.22
N VAL A 23 3.07 -5.51 3.50
CA VAL A 23 2.04 -5.18 4.50
C VAL A 23 1.87 -3.67 4.68
N LEU A 24 2.97 -2.91 4.70
CA LEU A 24 2.92 -1.45 4.79
C LEU A 24 2.27 -0.84 3.54
N ASN A 25 2.67 -1.28 2.35
CA ASN A 25 2.11 -0.80 1.08
C ASN A 25 0.61 -1.13 0.98
N GLY A 26 0.21 -2.34 1.39
CA GLY A 26 -1.21 -2.73 1.44
C GLY A 26 -2.03 -1.85 2.37
N ARG A 27 -1.52 -1.52 3.56
CA ARG A 27 -2.21 -0.61 4.50
C ARG A 27 -2.33 0.80 3.95
N VAL A 28 -1.26 1.33 3.36
CA VAL A 28 -1.27 2.67 2.73
C VAL A 28 -2.27 2.71 1.59
N ALA A 29 -2.32 1.66 0.75
CA ALA A 29 -3.29 1.55 -0.35
C ALA A 29 -4.74 1.51 0.16
N MET A 30 -5.03 0.76 1.23
CA MET A 30 -6.38 0.73 1.83
C MET A 30 -6.82 2.13 2.32
N VAL A 31 -5.93 2.85 3.01
CA VAL A 31 -6.24 4.21 3.49
C VAL A 31 -6.44 5.17 2.32
N ALA A 32 -5.57 5.12 1.31
CA ALA A 32 -5.70 5.96 0.12
C ALA A 32 -7.03 5.72 -0.61
N LEU A 33 -7.45 4.46 -0.73
CA LEU A 33 -8.71 4.07 -1.38
C LEU A 33 -9.93 4.63 -0.62
N VAL A 34 -9.91 4.61 0.71
CA VAL A 34 -10.99 5.22 1.51
C VAL A 34 -11.08 6.72 1.27
N ILE A 35 -9.93 7.43 1.25
CA ILE A 35 -9.88 8.87 1.00
C ILE A 35 -10.41 9.20 -0.40
N ILE A 36 -9.99 8.42 -1.40
CA ILE A 36 -10.45 8.54 -2.79
C ILE A 36 -11.97 8.43 -2.86
N ILE A 37 -12.56 7.40 -2.26
CA ILE A 37 -14.01 7.17 -2.29
C ILE A 37 -14.74 8.35 -1.62
N LEU A 38 -14.24 8.83 -0.48
CA LEU A 38 -14.82 10.00 0.18
C LEU A 38 -14.79 11.23 -0.74
N LEU A 39 -13.65 11.51 -1.39
CA LEU A 39 -13.53 12.62 -2.32
C LEU A 39 -14.49 12.50 -3.52
N GLU A 40 -14.67 11.29 -4.07
CA GLU A 40 -15.62 11.06 -5.16
C GLU A 40 -17.07 11.33 -4.73
N ILE A 41 -17.45 10.90 -3.53
CA ILE A 41 -18.80 11.13 -2.98
C ILE A 41 -19.08 12.63 -2.79
N PHE A 42 -18.14 13.37 -2.20
CA PHE A 42 -18.33 14.80 -1.94
C PHE A 42 -18.31 15.64 -3.22
N THR A 43 -17.38 15.34 -4.13
CA THR A 43 -17.16 16.15 -5.33
C THR A 43 -18.15 15.77 -6.45
N LYS A 44 -18.78 14.59 -6.35
CA LYS A 44 -19.61 13.97 -7.41
C LYS A 44 -18.89 13.89 -8.77
N ARG A 45 -17.56 13.93 -8.72
CA ARG A 45 -16.66 13.84 -9.88
C ARG A 45 -15.81 12.60 -9.67
N THR A 46 -15.67 11.81 -10.72
CA THR A 46 -14.76 10.66 -10.72
C THR A 46 -13.32 11.14 -10.63
N LEU A 47 -12.45 10.32 -10.04
CA LEU A 47 -11.01 10.61 -9.95
C LEU A 47 -10.38 11.02 -11.28
N LEU A 48 -10.76 10.35 -12.38
CA LEU A 48 -10.24 10.65 -13.72
C LEU A 48 -10.57 12.09 -14.16
N THR A 49 -11.73 12.61 -13.74
CA THR A 49 -12.14 13.98 -14.03
C THR A 49 -11.33 14.98 -13.23
N ILE A 50 -11.03 14.68 -11.96
CA ILE A 50 -10.18 15.54 -11.11
C ILE A 50 -8.75 15.55 -11.66
N LEU A 51 -8.24 14.40 -12.08
CA LEU A 51 -6.91 14.27 -12.66
C LEU A 51 -6.79 15.04 -13.98
N SER A 52 -7.79 14.97 -14.88
CA SER A 52 -7.76 15.73 -16.13
C SER A 52 -7.79 17.24 -15.89
N THR A 53 -8.51 17.71 -14.87
CA THR A 53 -8.53 19.13 -14.51
C THR A 53 -7.23 19.64 -13.90
N LEU A 54 -6.40 18.76 -13.31
CA LEU A 54 -5.11 19.13 -12.73
C LEU A 54 -3.96 19.11 -13.75
N ILE A 55 -4.10 18.30 -14.81
CA ILE A 55 -3.07 18.14 -15.85
C ILE A 55 -3.24 19.13 -17.03
N SER A 56 -4.42 19.74 -17.14
CA SER A 56 -4.79 20.73 -18.15
C SER A 56 -4.42 22.14 -17.72
#